data_AF-A0A850KGZ2-F1
#
_entry.id   AF-A0A850KGZ2-F1
#
_cell.length_a   1.000
_cell.length_b   1.000
_cell.length_c   1.000
_cell.angle_alpha   90.00
_cell.angle_beta   90.00
_cell.angle_gamma   90.00
#
_symmetry.space_group_name_H-M   'P 1'
#
loop_
_entity.id
_entity.type
_entity.pdbx_description
1 polymer ?
#
loop_
_entity_poly.entity_id
_entity_poly.type
_entity_poly.pdbx_seq_one_letter_code
_entity_poly.pdbx_strand_id
1 'polypeptide(L)'
;MSDQKYLSVLLRIADALERQSPKKVVENDLSTYDAFVWHPETCALPPVPKVNHIPLEMLQGIDLQKEILLKNTQQFADGFSANNALLWGARGTGKSSIVKAIHAHINAKKPHSLMLIEIHREDLETMPDLLKALSHTTRRCVLYCDDLSFDTGDASYKSLKA
;
A
#
# COMPACT_ATOMS: atom_id res chain seq x y z
N MET A 1 -27.45 24.74 -39.23
CA MET A 1 -26.84 25.68 -38.27
C MET A 1 -27.28 25.42 -36.82
N SER A 2 -28.54 25.04 -36.59
CA SER A 2 -29.09 24.68 -35.27
C SER A 2 -28.42 23.45 -34.64
N ASP A 3 -28.25 22.36 -35.39
CA ASP A 3 -27.71 21.09 -34.84
C ASP A 3 -26.29 21.19 -34.31
N GLN A 4 -25.46 22.00 -34.95
CA GLN A 4 -24.07 22.23 -34.54
C GLN A 4 -23.98 23.03 -33.24
N LYS A 5 -24.97 23.90 -32.98
CA LYS A 5 -25.10 24.64 -31.73
C LYS A 5 -25.64 23.75 -30.60
N TYR A 6 -26.52 22.80 -30.90
CA TYR A 6 -26.96 21.82 -29.91
C TYR A 6 -25.83 20.84 -29.54
N LEU A 7 -25.05 20.38 -30.53
CA LEU A 7 -23.92 19.49 -30.29
C LEU A 7 -22.87 20.12 -29.37
N SER A 8 -22.54 21.41 -29.55
CA SER A 8 -21.56 22.09 -28.70
C SER A 8 -22.04 22.29 -27.26
N VAL A 9 -23.34 22.56 -27.07
CA VAL A 9 -23.95 22.65 -25.74
C VAL A 9 -23.98 21.28 -25.06
N LEU A 10 -24.34 20.22 -25.79
CA LEU A 10 -24.36 18.86 -25.28
C LEU A 10 -22.97 18.37 -24.87
N LEU A 11 -21.93 18.63 -25.69
CA LEU A 11 -20.55 18.31 -25.34
C LEU A 11 -20.07 19.06 -24.10
N ARG A 12 -20.39 20.35 -23.98
CA ARG A 12 -20.03 21.13 -22.78
C ARG A 12 -20.71 20.61 -21.51
N ILE A 13 -21.95 20.13 -21.63
CA ILE A 13 -22.67 19.50 -20.51
C ILE A 13 -22.05 18.13 -20.19
N ALA A 14 -21.74 17.32 -21.20
CA ALA A 14 -21.05 16.03 -21.00
C ALA A 14 -19.71 16.22 -20.30
N ASP A 15 -18.86 17.14 -20.76
CA ASP A 15 -17.57 17.46 -20.12
C ASP A 15 -17.75 17.90 -18.67
N ALA A 16 -18.77 18.71 -18.38
CA ALA A 16 -19.05 19.16 -17.02
C ALA A 16 -19.55 18.01 -16.12
N LEU A 17 -20.37 17.10 -16.67
CA LEU A 17 -20.87 15.91 -15.98
C LEU A 17 -19.78 14.85 -15.78
N GLU A 18 -18.85 14.70 -16.71
CA GLU A 18 -17.68 13.83 -16.55
C GLU A 18 -16.76 14.35 -15.43
N ARG A 19 -16.57 15.68 -15.34
CA ARG A 19 -15.84 16.31 -14.22
C ARG A 19 -16.53 16.15 -12.87
N GLN A 20 -17.86 16.03 -12.85
CA GLN A 20 -18.65 15.86 -11.62
C GLN A 20 -18.99 14.40 -11.30
N SER A 21 -18.76 13.48 -12.23
CA SER A 21 -19.07 12.07 -12.00
C SER A 21 -18.13 11.51 -10.93
N PRO A 22 -18.66 10.83 -9.90
CA PRO A 22 -17.82 10.15 -8.93
C PRO A 22 -16.92 9.17 -9.68
N LYS A 23 -15.61 9.25 -9.42
CA LYS A 23 -14.62 8.37 -10.06
C LYS A 23 -15.07 6.92 -9.88
N LYS A 24 -15.15 6.20 -11.00
CA LYS A 24 -15.60 4.81 -11.05
C LYS A 24 -14.82 4.00 -10.00
N VAL A 25 -15.51 3.52 -8.98
CA VAL A 25 -14.93 2.65 -7.96
C VAL A 25 -14.39 1.42 -8.67
N VAL A 26 -13.07 1.23 -8.62
CA VAL A 26 -12.42 0.05 -9.19
C VAL A 26 -12.66 -1.10 -8.23
N GLU A 27 -13.22 -2.20 -8.72
CA GLU A 27 -13.37 -3.42 -7.94
C GLU A 27 -11.97 -4.03 -7.71
N ASN A 28 -11.53 -4.05 -6.47
CA ASN A 28 -10.20 -4.54 -6.10
C ASN A 28 -10.26 -6.05 -5.91
N ASP A 29 -9.82 -6.82 -6.91
CA ASP A 29 -9.60 -8.26 -6.70
C ASP A 29 -8.33 -8.50 -5.87
N LEU A 30 -8.54 -8.65 -4.56
CA LEU A 30 -7.50 -8.89 -3.58
C LEU A 30 -7.20 -10.40 -3.37
N SER A 31 -7.83 -11.29 -4.14
CA SER A 31 -7.67 -12.74 -3.97
C SER A 31 -6.47 -13.31 -4.72
N THR A 32 -6.09 -12.69 -5.84
CA THR A 32 -5.13 -13.28 -6.80
C THR A 32 -3.66 -12.96 -6.50
N TYR A 33 -3.36 -11.76 -6.00
CA TYR A 33 -1.98 -11.26 -5.83
C TYR A 33 -1.61 -11.06 -4.37
N ASP A 34 -0.31 -11.16 -4.06
CA ASP A 34 0.20 -10.98 -2.70
C ASP A 34 0.71 -9.57 -2.40
N ALA A 35 0.72 -8.69 -3.41
CA ALA A 35 1.15 -7.32 -3.24
C ALA A 35 0.35 -6.35 -4.11
N PHE A 36 0.13 -5.14 -3.59
CA PHE A 36 -0.66 -4.08 -4.21
C PHE A 36 -0.05 -2.71 -3.90
N VAL A 37 -0.36 -1.70 -4.71
CA VAL A 37 -0.06 -0.29 -4.43
C VAL A 37 -1.38 0.45 -4.24
N TRP A 38 -1.46 1.31 -3.23
CA TRP A 38 -2.63 2.15 -3.01
C TRP A 38 -2.65 3.35 -3.94
N HIS A 39 -3.75 3.53 -4.68
CA HIS A 39 -4.01 4.71 -5.49
C HIS A 39 -5.27 5.43 -4.95
N PRO A 40 -5.11 6.45 -4.10
CA PRO A 40 -6.26 7.11 -3.46
C PRO A 40 -7.15 7.81 -4.47
N GLU A 41 -6.57 8.28 -5.56
CA GLU A 41 -7.31 8.95 -6.62
C GLU A 41 -8.50 8.14 -7.13
N THR A 42 -8.40 6.82 -7.19
CA THR A 42 -9.44 5.92 -7.72
C THR A 42 -9.94 4.92 -6.69
N CYS A 43 -9.47 5.03 -5.45
CA CYS A 43 -9.62 4.01 -4.40
C CYS A 43 -9.22 2.60 -4.88
N ALA A 44 -8.23 2.53 -5.77
CA ALA A 44 -7.81 1.30 -6.42
C ALA A 44 -6.59 0.69 -5.74
N LEU A 45 -6.51 -0.63 -5.78
CA LEU A 45 -5.39 -1.45 -5.38
C LEU A 45 -4.93 -2.25 -6.60
N PRO A 46 -4.25 -1.63 -7.58
CA PRO A 46 -3.61 -2.38 -8.66
C PRO A 46 -2.60 -3.38 -8.10
N PRO A 47 -2.56 -4.61 -8.66
CA PRO A 47 -1.65 -5.64 -8.20
C PRO A 47 -0.21 -5.33 -8.60
N VAL A 48 0.71 -5.83 -7.77
CA VAL A 48 2.15 -5.92 -8.05
C VAL A 48 2.48 -7.40 -8.27
N PRO A 49 2.49 -7.90 -9.53
CA PRO A 49 2.64 -9.32 -9.82
C PRO A 49 3.95 -9.93 -9.29
N LYS A 50 5.00 -9.10 -9.22
CA LYS A 50 6.31 -9.50 -8.71
C LYS A 50 6.88 -8.40 -7.85
N VAL A 51 6.88 -8.62 -6.54
CA VAL A 51 7.57 -7.73 -5.59
C VAL A 51 9.07 -7.83 -5.83
N ASN A 52 9.70 -6.70 -6.11
CA ASN A 52 11.15 -6.64 -6.19
C ASN A 52 11.75 -6.82 -4.78
N HIS A 53 12.33 -7.98 -4.52
CA HIS A 53 12.94 -8.33 -3.26
C HIS A 53 14.28 -9.02 -3.52
N ILE A 54 15.15 -8.99 -2.51
CA ILE A 54 16.34 -9.83 -2.45
C ILE A 54 16.11 -10.95 -1.42
N PRO A 55 16.78 -12.11 -1.56
CA PRO A 55 16.72 -13.16 -0.55
C PRO A 55 17.07 -12.64 0.84
N LEU A 56 16.37 -13.13 1.86
CA LEU A 56 16.52 -12.69 3.23
C LEU A 56 17.95 -12.94 3.76
N GLU A 57 18.63 -13.95 3.24
CA GLU A 57 20.00 -14.34 3.56
C GLU A 57 21.04 -13.36 2.98
N MET A 58 20.70 -12.60 1.93
CA MET A 58 21.60 -11.59 1.35
C MET A 58 21.66 -10.30 2.19
N LEU A 59 20.72 -10.13 3.13
CA LEU A 59 20.69 -9.00 4.05
C LEU A 59 21.62 -9.28 5.25
N GLN A 60 22.85 -8.80 5.13
CA GLN A 60 23.93 -8.97 6.10
C GLN A 60 24.11 -7.70 6.97
N GLY A 61 24.51 -7.88 8.23
CA GLY A 61 24.80 -6.76 9.15
C GLY A 61 23.55 -6.11 9.78
N ILE A 62 22.38 -6.69 9.57
CA ILE A 62 21.09 -6.26 10.15
C ILE A 62 20.33 -7.42 10.82
N ASP A 63 21.07 -8.41 11.30
CA ASP A 63 20.50 -9.69 11.75
C ASP A 63 19.50 -9.53 12.91
N LEU A 64 19.78 -8.62 13.84
CA LEU A 64 18.87 -8.33 14.95
C LEU A 64 17.54 -7.73 14.46
N GLN A 65 17.60 -6.71 13.59
CA GLN A 65 16.40 -6.07 13.03
C GLN A 65 15.60 -7.06 12.19
N LYS A 66 16.31 -7.90 11.42
CA LYS A 66 15.75 -8.98 10.61
C LYS A 66 15.00 -9.98 11.46
N GLU A 67 15.60 -10.47 12.55
CA GLU A 67 14.97 -11.43 13.45
C GLU A 67 13.73 -10.87 14.13
N ILE A 68 13.83 -9.65 14.69
CA ILE A 68 12.71 -8.99 15.38
C ILE A 68 11.54 -8.79 14.41
N LEU A 69 11.79 -8.20 13.25
CA LEU A 69 10.75 -7.90 12.27
C LEU A 69 10.16 -9.18 11.67
N LEU A 70 10.99 -10.19 11.39
CA LEU A 70 10.54 -11.48 10.88
C LEU A 70 9.61 -12.16 11.89
N LYS A 71 10.01 -12.23 13.16
CA LYS A 71 9.21 -12.86 14.22
C LYS A 71 7.86 -12.15 14.40
N ASN A 72 7.86 -10.82 14.45
CA ASN A 72 6.65 -10.01 14.55
C ASN A 72 5.71 -10.24 13.34
N THR A 73 6.26 -10.21 12.13
CA THR A 73 5.46 -10.37 10.90
C THR A 73 4.96 -11.79 10.72
N GLN A 74 5.76 -12.80 11.10
CA GLN A 74 5.36 -14.21 11.08
C GLN A 74 4.18 -14.46 12.03
N GLN A 75 4.24 -13.91 13.25
CA GLN A 75 3.11 -14.00 14.20
C GLN A 75 1.83 -13.42 13.59
N PHE A 76 1.93 -12.27 12.91
CA PHE A 76 0.78 -11.68 12.21
C PHE A 76 0.22 -12.58 11.11
N ALA A 77 1.09 -13.14 10.27
CA ALA A 77 0.72 -14.08 9.20
C ALA A 77 0.09 -15.39 9.72
N ASP A 78 0.41 -15.76 10.96
CA ASP A 78 -0.18 -16.91 11.65
C ASP A 78 -1.46 -16.56 12.42
N GLY A 79 -1.91 -15.31 12.34
CA GLY A 79 -3.19 -14.86 12.88
C GLY A 79 -3.10 -14.28 14.30
N PHE A 80 -1.90 -14.19 14.88
CA PHE A 80 -1.67 -13.55 16.17
C PHE A 80 -1.54 -12.03 16.03
N SER A 81 -1.55 -11.32 17.16
CA SER A 81 -1.27 -9.88 17.21
C SER A 81 0.19 -9.59 16.83
N ALA A 82 0.43 -8.43 16.22
CA ALA A 82 1.75 -7.93 15.93
C ALA A 82 1.82 -6.43 16.20
N ASN A 83 3.03 -5.93 16.41
CA ASN A 83 3.29 -4.51 16.62
C ASN A 83 3.52 -3.80 15.28
N ASN A 84 3.15 -2.52 15.24
CA ASN A 84 3.62 -1.62 14.20
C ASN A 84 5.15 -1.46 14.32
N ALA A 85 5.83 -1.48 13.18
CA ALA A 85 7.28 -1.37 13.11
C ALA A 85 7.67 -0.08 12.38
N LEU A 86 8.59 0.68 12.97
CA LEU A 86 9.28 1.79 12.32
C LEU A 86 10.72 1.35 12.04
N LEU A 87 11.15 1.46 10.79
CA LEU A 87 12.54 1.21 10.40
C LEU A 87 13.20 2.55 10.10
N TRP A 88 14.29 2.86 10.81
CA TRP A 88 15.04 4.11 10.64
C TRP A 88 16.54 3.84 10.42
N GLY A 89 17.25 4.85 9.91
CA GLY A 89 18.67 4.77 9.58
C GLY A 89 18.99 5.42 8.23
N ALA A 90 20.28 5.49 7.88
CA ALA A 90 20.76 6.16 6.67
C ALA A 90 20.14 5.59 5.37
N ARG A 91 20.17 6.38 4.30
CA ARG A 91 19.77 5.91 2.96
C ARG A 91 20.70 4.76 2.52
N GLY A 92 20.12 3.74 1.90
CA GLY A 92 20.89 2.57 1.42
C GLY A 92 21.14 1.46 2.44
N THR A 93 20.65 1.57 3.67
CA THR A 93 20.80 0.51 4.70
C THR A 93 19.85 -0.68 4.56
N GLY A 94 19.08 -0.77 3.46
CA GLY A 94 18.22 -1.92 3.18
C GLY A 94 16.88 -1.96 3.92
N LYS A 95 16.38 -0.82 4.45
CA LYS A 95 15.08 -0.74 5.16
C LYS A 95 13.88 -1.18 4.31
N SER A 96 13.83 -0.78 3.04
CA SER A 96 12.79 -1.27 2.11
C SER A 96 13.01 -2.75 1.78
N SER A 97 14.27 -3.12 1.54
CA SER A 97 14.65 -4.48 1.18
C SER A 97 14.27 -5.51 2.25
N ILE A 98 14.43 -5.19 3.54
CA ILE A 98 14.09 -6.12 4.63
C ILE A 98 12.59 -6.41 4.71
N VAL A 99 11.73 -5.40 4.50
CA VAL A 99 10.27 -5.58 4.51
C VAL A 99 9.86 -6.50 3.35
N LYS A 100 10.33 -6.21 2.14
CA LYS A 100 10.00 -6.98 0.93
C LYS A 100 10.57 -8.41 0.99
N ALA A 101 11.78 -8.57 1.55
CA ALA A 101 12.39 -9.89 1.75
C ALA A 101 11.62 -10.74 2.77
N ILE A 102 11.17 -10.15 3.90
CA ILE A 102 10.38 -10.86 4.91
C ILE A 102 9.01 -11.26 4.35
N HIS A 103 8.34 -10.36 3.62
CA HIS A 103 7.06 -10.67 2.96
C HIS A 103 7.22 -11.87 2.01
N ALA A 104 8.21 -11.83 1.12
CA ALA A 104 8.49 -12.93 0.20
C ALA A 104 8.84 -14.23 0.94
N HIS A 105 9.65 -14.16 2.01
CA HIS A 105 10.04 -15.31 2.81
C HIS A 105 8.87 -15.99 3.52
N ILE A 106 7.94 -15.21 4.07
CA ILE A 106 6.74 -15.74 4.74
C ILE A 106 5.82 -16.41 3.71
N ASN A 107 5.56 -15.75 2.58
CA ASN A 107 4.69 -16.30 1.53
C ASN A 107 5.30 -17.52 0.83
N ALA A 108 6.62 -17.63 0.75
CA ALA A 108 7.29 -18.84 0.26
C ALA A 108 7.00 -20.07 1.15
N LYS A 109 6.86 -19.87 2.47
CA LYS A 109 6.52 -20.94 3.43
C LYS A 109 5.01 -21.21 3.50
N LYS A 110 4.20 -20.16 3.39
CA LYS A 110 2.75 -20.19 3.51
C LYS A 110 2.14 -19.27 2.45
N PRO A 111 1.90 -19.79 1.23
CA PRO A 111 1.38 -18.99 0.12
C PRO A 111 0.12 -18.23 0.50
N HIS A 112 0.01 -17.00 0.01
CA HIS A 112 -1.14 -16.10 0.22
C HIS A 112 -1.45 -15.69 1.66
N SER A 113 -0.60 -16.06 2.64
CA SER A 113 -0.82 -15.74 4.05
C SER A 113 -0.70 -14.25 4.38
N LEU A 114 0.15 -13.53 3.65
CA LEU A 114 0.42 -12.12 3.88
C LEU A 114 0.29 -11.31 2.60
N MET A 115 -0.53 -10.27 2.66
CA MET A 115 -0.66 -9.28 1.59
C MET A 115 0.18 -8.05 1.94
N LEU A 116 1.00 -7.58 1.00
CA LEU A 116 1.75 -6.34 1.14
C LEU A 116 1.03 -5.21 0.39
N ILE A 117 0.79 -4.09 1.06
CA ILE A 117 0.16 -2.94 0.43
C ILE A 117 1.11 -1.77 0.58
N GLU A 118 1.66 -1.29 -0.53
CA GLU A 118 2.52 -0.12 -0.56
C GLU A 118 1.64 1.14 -0.60
N ILE A 119 1.91 2.08 0.31
CA ILE A 119 1.30 3.40 0.35
C ILE A 119 2.41 4.45 0.24
N HIS A 120 2.23 5.42 -0.65
CA HIS A 120 3.18 6.52 -0.76
C HIS A 120 3.02 7.48 0.43
N ARG A 121 4.12 8.12 0.83
CA ARG A 121 4.14 9.08 1.94
C ARG A 121 3.08 10.17 1.80
N GLU A 122 2.94 10.72 0.59
CA GLU A 122 1.96 11.76 0.26
C GLU A 122 0.50 11.32 0.43
N ASP A 123 0.26 10.01 0.37
CA ASP A 123 -1.07 9.42 0.44
C ASP A 123 -1.46 8.97 1.85
N LEU A 124 -0.60 9.14 2.85
CA LEU A 124 -0.85 8.67 4.22
C LEU A 124 -2.14 9.24 4.84
N GLU A 125 -2.55 10.45 4.45
CA GLU A 125 -3.81 11.05 4.90
C GLU A 125 -5.05 10.30 4.39
N THR A 126 -4.91 9.54 3.30
CA THR A 126 -5.98 8.73 2.68
C THR A 126 -6.07 7.31 3.26
N MET A 127 -5.27 7.00 4.28
CA MET A 127 -5.27 5.71 4.97
C MET A 127 -6.66 5.27 5.46
N PRO A 128 -7.54 6.15 5.98
CA PRO A 128 -8.90 5.73 6.35
C PRO A 128 -9.69 5.13 5.18
N ASP A 129 -9.50 5.62 3.96
CA ASP A 129 -10.19 5.11 2.78
C ASP A 129 -9.58 3.79 2.29
N LEU A 130 -8.26 3.64 2.40
CA LEU A 130 -7.58 2.36 2.21
C LEU A 130 -8.13 1.31 3.20
N LEU A 131 -8.24 1.63 4.48
CA LEU A 131 -8.76 0.70 5.48
C LEU A 131 -10.22 0.30 5.21
N LYS A 132 -11.05 1.22 4.70
CA LYS A 132 -12.41 0.88 4.24
C LYS A 132 -12.37 -0.10 3.06
N ALA A 133 -11.51 0.14 2.08
CA ALA A 133 -11.35 -0.75 0.92
C ALA A 133 -10.89 -2.16 1.35
N LEU A 134 -10.08 -2.26 2.40
CA LEU A 134 -9.60 -3.53 2.95
C LEU A 134 -10.58 -4.21 3.90
N SER A 135 -11.64 -3.53 4.38
CA SER A 135 -12.56 -4.10 5.37
C SER A 135 -13.29 -5.37 4.89
N HIS A 136 -13.33 -5.60 3.57
CA HIS A 136 -13.96 -6.78 2.97
C HIS A 136 -13.03 -7.99 2.82
N THR A 137 -11.71 -7.83 3.05
CA THR A 137 -10.76 -8.93 2.95
C THR A 137 -10.57 -9.63 4.29
N THR A 138 -10.46 -10.96 4.26
CA THR A 138 -10.06 -11.77 5.42
C THR A 138 -8.55 -11.98 5.48
N ARG A 139 -7.81 -11.55 4.46
CA ARG A 139 -6.36 -11.70 4.37
C ARG A 139 -5.67 -10.74 5.34
N ARG A 140 -4.53 -11.19 5.88
CA ARG A 140 -3.68 -10.34 6.73
C ARG A 140 -2.90 -9.38 5.83
N CYS A 141 -3.10 -8.08 6.02
CA CYS A 141 -2.47 -7.02 5.23
C CYS A 141 -1.40 -6.29 6.04
N VAL A 142 -0.20 -6.18 5.48
CA VAL A 142 0.86 -5.29 5.96
C VAL A 142 0.82 -4.03 5.11
N LEU A 143 0.51 -2.91 5.76
CA LEU A 143 0.63 -1.60 5.15
C LEU A 143 2.10 -1.16 5.26
N TYR A 144 2.70 -0.85 4.13
CA TYR A 144 4.10 -0.45 4.04
C TYR A 144 4.20 0.94 3.41
N CYS A 145 4.83 1.87 4.12
CA CYS A 145 5.17 3.20 3.62
C CYS A 145 6.70 3.31 3.55
N ASP A 146 7.23 3.61 2.36
CA ASP A 146 8.65 3.94 2.22
C ASP A 146 8.89 5.43 2.46
N ASP A 147 10.12 5.76 2.85
CA ASP A 147 10.64 7.13 2.96
C ASP A 147 9.84 8.09 3.87
N LEU A 148 9.56 7.64 5.10
CA LEU A 148 9.09 8.53 6.16
C LEU A 148 10.23 9.46 6.64
N SER A 149 10.25 10.71 6.17
CA SER A 149 10.99 11.81 6.81
C SER A 149 10.13 12.46 7.91
N PHE A 150 10.76 12.76 9.04
CA PHE A 150 10.15 13.52 10.13
C PHE A 150 10.77 14.91 10.16
N ASP A 151 10.47 15.73 9.15
CA ASP A 151 10.87 17.14 9.17
C ASP A 151 9.88 17.94 10.01
N THR A 152 10.34 18.97 10.72
CA THR A 152 9.56 19.71 11.73
C THR A 152 8.34 20.45 11.18
N GLY A 153 8.22 20.56 9.85
CA GLY A 153 7.08 21.13 9.15
C GLY A 153 6.08 20.14 8.55
N ASP A 154 6.37 18.83 8.53
CA ASP A 154 5.54 17.85 7.82
C ASP A 154 4.45 17.28 8.71
N ALA A 155 3.20 17.66 8.47
CA ALA A 155 2.03 17.22 9.25
C ALA A 155 1.59 15.77 8.97
N SER A 156 2.23 15.10 8.00
CA SER A 156 1.84 13.78 7.48
C SER A 156 1.92 12.63 8.51
N TYR A 157 2.69 12.79 9.60
CA TYR A 157 2.79 11.76 10.65
C TYR A 157 1.65 11.80 11.68
N LYS A 158 0.87 12.89 11.78
CA LYS A 158 -0.22 12.98 12.78
C LYS A 158 -1.31 11.94 12.53
N SER A 159 -1.48 11.53 11.27
CA SER A 159 -2.42 10.50 10.83
C SER A 159 -2.07 9.09 11.33
N LEU A 160 -0.83 8.85 11.78
CA LEU A 160 -0.34 7.55 12.27
C LEU A 160 -0.58 7.34 13.78
N LYS A 161 -1.15 8.32 14.49
CA LYS A 161 -1.31 8.30 15.96
C LYS A 161 -2.70 7.81 16.42
N ALA A 162 -3.50 7.22 15.54
CA ALA A 162 -4.84 6.71 15.87
C ALA A 162 -4.81 5.25 16.32
#